data_AF-A0A656G850-F1
#
_entry.id   AF-A0A656G850-F1
#
_cell.length_a   1.000
_cell.length_b   1.000
_cell.length_c   1.000
_cell.angle_alpha   90.00
_cell.angle_beta   90.00
_cell.angle_gamma   90.00
#
_symmetry.space_group_name_H-M   'P 1'
#
loop_
_entity.id
_entity.type
_entity.pdbx_description
1 polymer ?
#
loop_
_entity_poly.entity_id
_entity_poly.type
_entity_poly.pdbx_seq_one_letter_code
_entity_poly.pdbx_strand_id
1 'polypeptide(L)'
;MSDSDKKPTLRSAQWFGTADKNGFMYRSWMKNQGIADHQFQGKPIIGICNTWSELTPCNAHFRQIAEHVKRGVIEAGGWPVEFPVFSNGESNLRPTAMFTRNLASMDVEEAIRGNPIDGVVLLTGW
;
A
#
# COMPACT_ATOMS: atom_id res chain seq x y z
N MET A 1 -1.03 28.34 -22.96
CA MET A 1 -1.71 27.29 -22.18
C MET A 1 -1.83 27.76 -20.75
N SER A 2 -3.04 27.79 -20.19
CA SER A 2 -3.30 28.14 -18.80
C SER A 2 -2.63 27.14 -17.86
N ASP A 3 -2.18 27.61 -16.70
CA ASP A 3 -1.54 26.82 -15.63
C ASP A 3 -2.50 25.79 -14.96
N SER A 4 -3.64 25.50 -15.59
CA SER A 4 -4.75 24.67 -15.09
C SER A 4 -4.61 23.17 -15.42
N ASP A 5 -3.63 22.76 -16.22
CA ASP A 5 -3.46 21.38 -16.70
C ASP A 5 -2.30 20.61 -16.05
N LYS A 6 -1.60 21.20 -15.07
CA LYS A 6 -0.56 20.46 -14.32
C LYS A 6 -1.25 19.51 -13.34
N LYS A 7 -1.18 18.20 -13.61
CA LYS A 7 -1.59 17.18 -12.65
C LYS A 7 -0.91 17.46 -11.29
N PRO A 8 -1.65 17.42 -10.17
CA PRO A 8 -1.07 17.66 -8.86
C PRO A 8 0.04 16.65 -8.60
N THR A 9 1.16 17.14 -8.06
CA THR A 9 2.28 16.30 -7.66
C THR A 9 1.84 15.36 -6.54
N LEU A 10 1.98 14.05 -6.76
CA LEU A 10 1.63 13.02 -5.79
C LEU A 10 2.67 12.95 -4.66
N ARG A 11 2.26 12.46 -3.47
CA ARG A 11 3.13 12.44 -2.29
C ARG A 11 4.30 11.46 -2.44
N SER A 12 4.13 10.38 -3.19
CA SER A 12 5.20 9.43 -3.52
C SER A 12 6.39 10.09 -4.23
N ALA A 13 6.21 11.25 -4.87
CA ALA A 13 7.28 12.01 -5.48
C ALA A 13 8.34 12.49 -4.46
N GLN A 14 8.00 12.59 -3.17
CA GLN A 14 8.97 12.92 -2.11
C GLN A 14 10.02 11.80 -1.92
N TRP A 15 9.68 10.55 -2.28
CA TRP A 15 10.61 9.42 -2.28
C TRP A 15 11.16 9.16 -3.69
N PHE A 16 10.31 9.16 -4.71
CA PHE A 16 10.68 8.65 -6.02
C PHE A 16 10.89 9.72 -7.09
N GLY A 17 10.48 10.97 -6.84
CA GLY A 17 10.53 12.05 -7.83
C GLY A 17 11.86 12.80 -7.87
N THR A 18 12.67 12.75 -6.81
CA THR A 18 13.92 13.52 -6.73
C THR A 18 15.08 12.83 -7.47
N ALA A 19 15.91 13.62 -8.13
CA ALA A 19 17.14 13.16 -8.80
C ALA A 19 18.37 13.15 -7.87
N ASP A 20 18.17 13.36 -6.57
CA ASP A 20 19.23 13.39 -5.57
C ASP A 20 19.61 11.96 -5.10
N LYS A 21 20.60 11.88 -4.21
CA LYS A 21 21.09 10.62 -3.63
C LYS A 21 19.95 9.83 -2.97
N ASN A 22 19.05 10.51 -2.25
CA ASN A 22 17.95 9.86 -1.55
C ASN A 22 16.94 9.27 -2.54
N GLY A 23 16.50 10.05 -3.53
CA GLY A 23 15.59 9.55 -4.56
C GLY A 23 16.16 8.38 -5.35
N PHE A 24 17.45 8.45 -5.70
CA PHE A 24 18.15 7.32 -6.31
C PHE A 24 18.12 6.07 -5.42
N MET A 25 18.44 6.23 -4.13
CA MET A 25 18.47 5.13 -3.16
C MET A 25 17.08 4.50 -3.00
N TYR A 26 16.03 5.29 -2.78
CA TYR A 26 14.66 4.79 -2.62
C TYR A 26 14.18 4.00 -3.84
N ARG A 27 14.40 4.52 -5.06
CA ARG A 27 14.07 3.79 -6.30
C ARG A 27 14.91 2.51 -6.44
N SER A 28 16.20 2.57 -6.15
CA SER A 28 17.11 1.41 -6.27
C SER A 28 16.66 0.22 -5.42
N TRP A 29 16.32 0.47 -4.15
CA TRP A 29 15.82 -0.59 -3.26
C TRP A 29 14.52 -1.22 -3.75
N MET A 30 13.58 -0.42 -4.25
CA MET A 30 12.33 -0.92 -4.81
C MET A 30 12.55 -1.72 -6.10
N LYS A 31 13.48 -1.30 -6.96
CA LYS A 31 13.83 -1.99 -8.21
C LYS A 31 14.41 -3.39 -8.02
N ASN A 32 15.01 -3.69 -6.85
CA ASN A 32 15.53 -5.03 -6.54
C ASN A 32 14.45 -6.13 -6.65
N GLN A 33 13.17 -5.77 -6.53
CA GLN A 33 12.04 -6.68 -6.70
C GLN A 33 11.65 -6.92 -8.17
N GLY A 34 12.40 -6.37 -9.14
CA GLY A 34 12.09 -6.44 -10.56
C GLY A 34 11.15 -5.33 -11.07
N ILE A 35 10.96 -4.27 -10.29
CA ILE A 35 10.12 -3.13 -10.68
C ILE A 35 10.86 -2.25 -11.69
N ALA A 36 10.25 -1.99 -12.85
CA ALA A 36 10.85 -1.16 -13.88
C ALA A 36 10.88 0.33 -13.47
N ASP A 37 11.92 1.08 -13.87
CA ASP A 37 12.12 2.48 -13.48
C ASP A 37 10.94 3.40 -13.82
N HIS A 38 10.34 3.20 -14.99
CA HIS A 38 9.21 4.00 -15.46
C HIS A 38 7.95 3.89 -14.56
N GLN A 39 7.89 2.89 -13.67
CA GLN A 39 6.78 2.77 -12.71
C GLN A 39 6.82 3.86 -11.63
N PHE A 40 8.00 4.46 -11.40
CA PHE A 40 8.20 5.52 -10.42
C PHE A 40 8.06 6.93 -11.01
N GLN A 41 7.80 7.04 -12.32
CA GLN A 41 7.77 8.31 -13.05
C GLN A 41 6.35 8.88 -13.12
N GLY A 42 5.86 9.41 -11.99
CA GLY A 42 4.58 10.13 -11.93
C GLY A 42 3.32 9.27 -11.96
N LYS A 43 3.46 7.94 -11.89
CA LYS A 43 2.33 7.03 -11.67
C LYS A 43 1.93 7.02 -10.19
N PRO A 44 0.62 6.89 -9.87
CA PRO A 44 0.19 6.75 -8.50
C PRO A 44 0.62 5.39 -7.93
N ILE A 45 1.25 5.42 -6.75
CA ILE A 45 1.58 4.23 -5.98
C ILE A 45 0.37 3.87 -5.11
N ILE A 46 -0.25 2.73 -5.38
CA ILE A 46 -1.45 2.29 -4.67
C ILE A 46 -1.08 1.21 -3.65
N GLY A 47 -1.24 1.53 -2.38
CA GLY A 47 -1.06 0.60 -1.27
C GLY A 47 -2.25 -0.35 -1.17
N ILE A 48 -2.01 -1.65 -1.14
CA ILE A 48 -3.03 -2.67 -0.87
C ILE A 48 -2.81 -3.13 0.57
N CYS A 49 -3.61 -2.58 1.48
CA CYS A 49 -3.56 -2.87 2.90
C CYS A 49 -4.27 -4.21 3.15
N ASN A 50 -3.50 -5.26 3.42
CA ASN A 50 -4.02 -6.61 3.49
C ASN A 50 -4.08 -7.13 4.94
N THR A 51 -5.29 -7.45 5.41
CA THR A 51 -5.56 -8.07 6.72
C THR A 51 -5.58 -9.60 6.64
N TRP A 52 -4.94 -10.19 5.64
CA TRP A 52 -4.79 -11.64 5.53
C TRP A 52 -3.85 -12.19 6.62
N SER A 53 -4.27 -13.30 7.23
CA SER A 53 -3.43 -14.14 8.08
C SER A 53 -4.01 -15.55 8.13
N GLU A 54 -3.17 -16.57 8.24
CA GLU A 54 -3.62 -17.95 8.52
C GLU A 54 -4.32 -18.05 9.89
N LEU A 55 -4.08 -17.08 10.78
CA LEU A 55 -4.76 -16.95 12.08
C LEU A 55 -6.10 -16.19 12.00
N THR A 56 -6.48 -15.67 10.83
CA THR A 56 -7.73 -14.92 10.61
C THR A 56 -8.50 -15.54 9.44
N PRO A 57 -9.20 -16.67 9.67
CA PRO A 57 -9.74 -17.50 8.58
C PRO A 57 -10.81 -16.80 7.73
N CYS A 58 -11.57 -15.88 8.32
CA CYS A 58 -12.48 -14.97 7.63
C CYS A 58 -11.80 -14.18 6.49
N ASN A 59 -10.50 -13.88 6.61
CA ASN A 59 -9.72 -13.16 5.60
C ASN A 59 -8.85 -14.08 4.75
N ALA A 60 -8.96 -15.41 4.87
CA ALA A 60 -8.02 -16.37 4.25
C ALA A 60 -7.88 -16.23 2.73
N HIS A 61 -8.94 -15.78 2.05
CA HIS A 61 -8.99 -15.60 0.60
C HIS A 61 -8.44 -14.25 0.11
N PHE A 62 -8.04 -13.35 1.01
CA PHE A 62 -7.64 -11.99 0.63
C PHE A 62 -6.36 -11.91 -0.18
N ARG A 63 -5.47 -12.90 -0.09
CA ARG A 63 -4.32 -12.96 -1.02
C ARG A 63 -4.76 -13.08 -2.47
N GLN A 64 -5.82 -13.82 -2.77
CA GLN A 64 -6.35 -13.93 -4.13
C GLN A 64 -7.01 -12.62 -4.57
N ILE A 65 -7.78 -12.00 -3.67
CA ILE A 65 -8.40 -10.68 -3.93
C ILE A 65 -7.31 -9.63 -4.19
N ALA A 66 -6.23 -9.60 -3.40
CA ALA A 66 -5.13 -8.68 -3.58
C ALA A 66 -4.51 -8.78 -4.98
N GLU A 67 -4.36 -9.99 -5.53
CA GLU A 67 -3.88 -10.18 -6.91
C GLU A 67 -4.83 -9.58 -7.97
N HIS A 68 -6.15 -9.69 -7.76
CA HIS A 68 -7.12 -9.04 -8.64
C HIS A 68 -7.05 -7.51 -8.54
N VAL A 69 -6.91 -6.98 -7.33
CA VAL A 69 -6.73 -5.53 -7.09
C VAL A 69 -5.45 -5.04 -7.76
N LYS A 70 -4.32 -5.76 -7.62
CA LYS A 70 -3.06 -5.42 -8.30
C LYS A 70 -3.25 -5.29 -9.81
N ARG A 71 -3.94 -6.24 -10.45
CA ARG A 71 -4.22 -6.19 -11.90
C ARG A 71 -5.03 -4.96 -12.27
N GLY A 72 -6.12 -4.66 -11.54
CA GLY A 72 -6.93 -3.48 -11.80
C GLY A 72 -6.15 -2.16 -11.65
N VAL A 73 -5.26 -2.07 -10.65
CA VAL A 73 -4.38 -0.90 -10.47
C VAL A 73 -3.43 -0.73 -11.67
N ILE A 74 -2.83 -1.82 -12.14
CA ILE A 74 -1.90 -1.80 -13.30
C ILE A 74 -2.65 -1.40 -14.58
N GLU A 75 -3.83 -1.98 -14.82
CA GLU A 75 -4.69 -1.66 -15.97
C GLU A 75 -5.12 -0.18 -15.97
N ALA A 76 -5.37 0.39 -14.79
CA ALA A 76 -5.69 1.81 -14.62
C ALA A 76 -4.44 2.73 -14.70
N GLY A 77 -3.24 2.20 -14.90
CA GLY A 77 -2.00 2.96 -15.05
C GLY A 77 -1.31 3.36 -13.73
N GLY A 78 -1.71 2.78 -12.60
CA GLY A 78 -1.02 2.91 -11.31
C GLY A 78 0.02 1.80 -11.09
N TRP A 79 0.74 1.89 -9.97
CA TRP A 79 1.64 0.83 -9.53
C TRP A 79 1.21 0.29 -8.15
N PRO A 80 0.82 -0.99 -8.03
CA PRO A 80 0.36 -1.53 -6.76
C PRO A 80 1.52 -2.00 -5.89
N VAL A 81 1.41 -1.76 -4.58
CA VAL A 81 2.30 -2.31 -3.56
C VAL A 81 1.44 -2.89 -2.44
N GLU A 82 1.57 -4.18 -2.17
CA GLU A 82 0.83 -4.83 -1.08
C GLU A 82 1.64 -4.76 0.21
N PHE A 83 0.98 -4.44 1.32
CA PHE A 83 1.60 -4.45 2.64
C PHE A 83 0.66 -5.09 3.67
N PRO A 84 1.19 -5.94 4.55
CA PRO A 84 0.41 -6.55 5.63
C PRO A 84 0.21 -5.54 6.77
N VAL A 85 -0.90 -5.68 7.49
CA VAL A 85 -1.18 -4.97 8.75
C VAL A 85 -1.74 -5.94 9.78
N PHE A 86 -1.80 -5.50 11.04
CA PHE A 86 -2.34 -6.30 12.14
C PHE A 86 -3.77 -6.79 11.82
N SER A 87 -3.93 -8.11 11.82
CA SER A 87 -5.20 -8.76 11.53
C SER A 87 -5.95 -9.13 12.81
N ASN A 88 -7.05 -8.41 13.08
CA ASN A 88 -7.89 -8.60 14.27
C ASN A 88 -8.86 -9.78 14.11
N GLY A 89 -8.36 -11.02 14.15
CA GLY A 89 -9.23 -12.20 14.12
C GLY A 89 -9.99 -12.45 15.42
N GLU A 90 -11.27 -12.07 15.49
CA GLU A 90 -12.14 -12.23 16.67
C GLU A 90 -12.20 -13.68 17.20
N SER A 91 -12.09 -14.68 16.32
CA SER A 91 -12.18 -16.08 16.72
C SER A 91 -11.02 -16.56 17.59
N ASN A 92 -9.82 -15.98 17.41
CA ASN A 92 -8.58 -16.49 18.00
C ASN A 92 -7.96 -15.53 19.03
N LEU A 93 -8.19 -14.23 18.90
CA LEU A 93 -7.67 -13.22 19.83
C LEU A 93 -8.33 -13.32 21.20
N ARG A 94 -7.52 -13.23 22.26
CA ARG A 94 -7.97 -13.21 23.66
C ARG A 94 -7.50 -11.92 24.33
N PRO A 95 -8.28 -11.31 25.24
CA PRO A 95 -9.63 -11.74 25.67
C PRO A 95 -10.75 -11.41 24.67
N THR A 96 -10.54 -10.45 23.77
CA THR A 96 -11.43 -10.08 22.65
C THR A 96 -10.63 -9.24 21.65
N ALA A 97 -10.93 -9.29 20.34
CA ALA A 97 -10.20 -8.48 19.36
C ALA A 97 -10.49 -6.97 19.50
N MET A 98 -11.54 -6.59 20.23
CA MET A 98 -11.83 -5.18 20.53
C MET A 98 -10.66 -4.47 21.23
N PHE A 99 -9.86 -5.17 22.03
CA PHE A 99 -8.70 -4.58 22.71
C PHE A 99 -7.59 -4.18 21.74
N THR A 100 -7.43 -4.92 20.64
CA THR A 100 -6.40 -4.69 19.63
C THR A 100 -6.90 -3.91 18.43
N ARG A 101 -8.18 -3.51 18.40
CA ARG A 101 -8.73 -2.64 17.34
C ARG A 101 -7.94 -1.33 17.19
N ASN A 102 -7.64 -0.65 18.31
CA ASN A 102 -6.89 0.62 18.26
C ASN A 102 -5.43 0.39 17.87
N LEU A 103 -4.84 -0.74 18.27
CA LEU A 103 -3.49 -1.14 17.83
C LEU A 103 -3.44 -1.30 16.31
N ALA A 104 -4.40 -2.02 15.71
CA ALA A 104 -4.48 -2.14 14.26
C ALA A 104 -4.70 -0.79 13.57
N SER A 105 -5.49 0.11 14.16
CA SER A 105 -5.67 1.45 13.62
C SER A 105 -4.35 2.24 13.57
N MET A 106 -3.55 2.18 14.65
CA MET A 106 -2.24 2.85 14.69
C MET A 106 -1.26 2.23 13.69
N ASP A 107 -1.24 0.90 13.59
CA ASP A 107 -0.41 0.18 12.61
C ASP A 107 -0.75 0.60 11.17
N VAL A 108 -2.03 0.63 10.80
CA VAL A 108 -2.48 1.10 9.49
C VAL A 108 -2.10 2.56 9.24
N GLU A 109 -2.31 3.45 10.23
CA GLU A 109 -1.99 4.88 10.10
C GLU A 109 -0.50 5.10 9.82
N GLU A 110 0.38 4.49 10.60
CA GLU A 110 1.83 4.64 10.43
C GLU A 110 2.33 3.96 9.17
N ALA A 111 1.79 2.78 8.82
CA ALA A 111 2.14 2.09 7.59
C ALA A 111 1.82 2.94 6.35
N ILE A 112 0.68 3.66 6.34
CA ILE A 112 0.31 4.54 5.22
C ILE A 112 1.17 5.81 5.22
N ARG A 113 1.29 6.49 6.37
CA ARG A 113 1.98 7.78 6.46
C ARG A 113 3.47 7.66 6.21
N GLY A 114 4.11 6.61 6.74
CA GLY A 114 5.55 6.38 6.64
C GLY A 114 6.04 5.87 5.28
N ASN A 115 5.16 5.35 4.43
CA ASN A 115 5.50 4.77 3.13
C ASN A 115 5.06 5.66 1.95
N PRO A 116 5.68 5.52 0.76
CA PRO A 116 5.36 6.33 -0.43
C PRO A 116 4.07 5.87 -1.14
N ILE A 117 2.94 5.92 -0.44
CA ILE A 117 1.61 5.51 -0.91
C ILE A 117 0.78 6.75 -1.24
N ASP A 118 0.20 6.82 -2.44
CA ASP A 118 -0.64 7.93 -2.91
C ASP A 118 -2.13 7.69 -2.71
N GLY A 119 -2.54 6.43 -2.68
CA GLY A 119 -3.90 5.98 -2.39
C GLY A 119 -3.88 4.56 -1.83
N VAL A 120 -4.91 4.19 -1.09
CA VAL A 120 -4.98 2.89 -0.42
C VAL A 120 -6.26 2.15 -0.77
N VAL A 121 -6.14 0.84 -0.98
CA VAL A 121 -7.25 -0.10 -0.98
C VAL A 121 -7.19 -0.88 0.33
N LEU A 122 -8.22 -0.76 1.16
CA LEU A 122 -8.34 -1.47 2.43
C LEU A 122 -9.06 -2.80 2.19
N LEU A 123 -8.33 -3.91 2.28
CA LEU A 123 -8.94 -5.25 2.28
C LEU A 123 -9.36 -5.59 3.71
N THR A 124 -10.63 -5.36 4.00
CA THR A 124 -11.23 -5.56 5.32
C THR A 124 -12.19 -6.73 5.32
N GLY A 125 -12.12 -7.56 6.36
CA GLY A 125 -13.12 -8.59 6.63
C GLY A 125 -13.58 -8.54 8.09
N TRP A 126 -13.26 -9.57 8.87
CA TRP A 126 -13.75 -9.75 10.25
C TRP A 126 -12.68 -10.26 11.22
#